data_AF-A0A8J2KAH2-F1
#
_entry.id   AF-A0A8J2KAH2-F1
#
_cell.length_a   1.000
_cell.length_b   1.000
_cell.length_c   1.000
_cell.angle_alpha   90.00
_cell.angle_beta   90.00
_cell.angle_gamma   90.00
#
_symmetry.space_group_name_H-M   'P 1'
#
loop_
_entity.id
_entity.type
_entity.pdbx_description
1 polymer ?
#
loop_
_entity_poly.entity_id
_entity_poly.type
_entity_poly.pdbx_seq_one_letter_code
_entity_poly.pdbx_strand_id
1 'polypeptide(L)' 'MEGLFQKVVAVDGDITLNGLGISLEETSILKSSVSIVFHSAANIRFNARLEELLKSNTEGTKNLIEWSKELEKLKAFV' A
#
# COMPACT_ATOMS: atom_id res chain seq x y z
N MET A 1 -7.40 22.31 14.37
CA MET A 1 -6.62 21.47 13.45
C MET A 1 -5.47 20.72 14.13
N GLU A 2 -4.88 21.25 15.20
CA GLU A 2 -3.66 20.71 15.87
C GLU A 2 -3.70 19.25 16.40
N GLY A 3 -4.86 18.58 16.47
CA GLY A 3 -4.94 17.18 16.93
C GLY A 3 -5.25 16.15 15.85
N LEU A 4 -5.67 16.56 14.65
CA LEU A 4 -6.28 15.64 13.67
C LEU A 4 -5.25 14.65 13.09
N PHE A 5 -4.02 15.10 12.88
CA PHE A 5 -2.98 14.35 12.18
C PHE A 5 -1.99 13.64 13.11
N GLN A 6 -2.18 13.70 14.44
CA GLN A 6 -1.24 13.07 15.38
C GLN A 6 -1.10 11.55 15.22
N LYS A 7 -2.10 10.91 14.61
CA LYS A 7 -2.12 9.46 14.34
C LYS A 7 -1.77 9.12 12.88
N VAL A 8 -1.49 10.12 12.06
CA VAL A 8 -1.26 9.96 10.62
C VAL A 8 0.24 10.08 10.38
N VAL A 9 0.82 9.02 9.81
CA VAL A 9 2.19 9.00 9.34
C VAL A 9 2.14 8.78 7.84
N ALA A 10 2.67 9.72 7.08
CA ALA A 10 2.81 9.56 5.64
C ALA A 10 4.02 8.67 5.35
N VAL A 11 3.87 7.78 4.38
CA VAL A 11 4.93 6.90 3.88
C VAL A 11 4.95 7.07 2.37
N ASP A 12 6.12 7.38 1.82
CA ASP A 12 6.29 7.47 0.37
C ASP A 12 6.28 6.07 -0.24
N GLY A 13 5.53 5.89 -1.33
CA GLY A 13 5.41 4.61 -2.01
C GLY A 13 4.55 4.66 -3.27
N ASP A 14 4.67 3.59 -4.06
CA ASP A 14 3.92 3.33 -5.28
C ASP A 14 3.59 1.83 -5.35
N ILE A 15 2.29 1.51 -5.33
CA ILE A 15 1.80 0.12 -5.34
C ILE A 15 2.21 -0.66 -6.60
N THR A 16 2.59 0.04 -7.67
CA THR A 16 3.05 -0.58 -8.92
C THR A 16 4.51 -1.04 -8.88
N LEU A 17 5.23 -0.74 -7.79
CA LEU A 17 6.62 -1.13 -7.58
C LEU A 17 6.76 -2.31 -6.63
N ASN A 18 7.83 -3.08 -6.79
CA ASN A 18 8.22 -4.12 -5.84
C ASN A 18 8.47 -3.52 -4.46
N GLY A 19 7.99 -4.18 -3.41
CA GLY A 19 8.06 -3.65 -2.04
C GLY A 19 7.30 -2.34 -1.86
N LEU A 20 6.36 -2.02 -2.76
CA LEU A 20 5.57 -0.80 -2.78
C LEU A 20 6.40 0.49 -2.94
N GLY A 21 7.67 0.39 -3.36
CA GLY A 21 8.58 1.53 -3.46
C GLY A 21 8.94 2.18 -2.11
N ILE A 22 8.62 1.54 -0.99
CA ILE A 22 8.89 2.04 0.36
C ILE A 22 10.36 1.82 0.70
N SER A 23 10.96 2.74 1.46
CA SER A 23 12.33 2.59 1.94
C SER A 23 12.52 1.34 2.80
N LEU A 24 13.73 0.76 2.83
CA LEU A 24 14.00 -0.44 3.64
C LEU A 24 13.83 -0.18 5.14
N GLU A 25 14.16 1.03 5.58
CA GLU A 25 14.01 1.47 6.98
C GLU A 25 12.53 1.48 7.39
N GLU A 26 11.68 2.18 6.63
CA GLU A 26 10.24 2.23 6.90
C GLU A 26 9.58 0.86 6.73
N THR A 27 10.00 0.07 5.74
CA THR A 27 9.49 -1.29 5.52
C THR A 27 9.66 -2.14 6.79
N SER A 28 10.81 -2.03 7.47
CA SER A 28 11.08 -2.79 8.69
C SER A 28 10.15 -2.39 9.85
N ILE A 29 9.88 -1.09 9.98
CA ILE A 29 8.94 -0.56 10.99
C ILE A 29 7.51 -1.00 10.67
N LEU A 30 7.09 -0.92 9.41
CA LEU A 30 5.74 -1.28 8.99
C LEU A 30 5.47 -2.79 9.16
N LYS A 31 6.42 -3.66 8.77
CA LYS A 31 6.29 -5.12 8.92
C LYS A 31 6.03 -5.57 10.35
N SER A 32 6.65 -4.91 11.32
CA SER A 32 6.51 -5.24 12.75
C SER A 32 5.32 -4.54 13.44
N SER A 33 4.65 -3.58 12.80
CA SER A 33 3.62 -2.74 13.44
C SER A 33 2.24 -2.81 12.79
N VAL A 34 2.15 -3.01 11.47
CA VAL A 34 0.87 -3.03 10.75
C VAL A 34 0.10 -4.31 11.07
N SER A 35 -1.17 -4.15 11.42
CA SER A 35 -2.08 -5.25 11.73
C SER A 35 -3.31 -5.33 10.82
N ILE A 36 -3.67 -4.24 10.16
CA ILE A 36 -4.78 -4.18 9.22
C ILE A 36 -4.32 -3.36 8.02
N VAL A 37 -4.57 -3.87 6.82
CA VAL A 37 -4.33 -3.16 5.57
C VAL A 37 -5.68 -2.82 4.94
N PHE A 38 -5.90 -1.54 4.65
CA PHE A 38 -7.05 -1.07 3.88
C PHE A 38 -6.56 -0.62 2.51
N HIS A 39 -6.95 -1.33 1.45
CA HIS A 39 -6.54 -1.01 0.10
C HIS A 39 -7.63 -0.21 -0.63
N SER A 40 -7.46 1.11 -0.64
CA SER A 40 -8.35 2.04 -1.37
C SER A 40 -7.70 2.67 -2.60
N ALA A 41 -6.46 2.30 -2.94
CA ALA A 41 -5.73 2.91 -4.03
C ALA A 41 -6.12 2.28 -5.38
N ALA A 42 -6.58 3.11 -6.32
CA ALA A 42 -6.92 2.68 -7.68
C ALA A 42 -6.83 3.86 -8.66
N ASN A 43 -6.52 3.56 -9.91
CA ASN A 43 -6.74 4.44 -11.04
C ASN A 43 -8.20 4.31 -11.51
N ILE A 44 -8.96 5.39 -11.32
CA ILE A 44 -10.39 5.48 -11.70
C ILE A 44 -10.62 6.24 -13.02
N ARG A 45 -9.56 6.54 -13.77
CA ARG A 45 -9.68 7.28 -15.04
C ARG A 45 -10.24 6.35 -16.11
N PHE A 46 -11.49 6.58 -16.51
CA PHE A 46 -12.19 5.79 -17.53
C PHE A 46 -11.53 5.82 -18.91
N ASN A 47 -10.69 6.81 -19.19
CA ASN A 47 -9.96 6.95 -20.44
C ASN A 47 -8.49 6.49 -20.37
N ALA A 48 -8.06 5.89 -19.24
CA ALA A 48 -6.72 5.32 -19.14
C ALA A 48 -6.58 4.09 -20.05
N ARG A 49 -5.35 3.82 -20.50
CA ARG A 49 -5.07 2.61 -21.28
C ARG A 49 -5.23 1.38 -20.41
N LEU A 50 -5.68 0.27 -21.00
CA LEU A 50 -5.87 -1.00 -20.28
C LEU A 50 -4.59 -1.44 -19.55
N GLU A 51 -3.42 -1.33 -20.19
CA GLU A 51 -2.12 -1.67 -19.60
C GLU A 51 -1.83 -0.88 -18.32
N GLU A 52 -2.21 0.41 -18.28
CA GLU A 52 -2.03 1.26 -17.10
C GLU A 52 -2.97 0.83 -15.96
N LEU A 53 -4.22 0.47 -16.29
CA LEU A 53 -5.20 -0.02 -15.34
C LEU A 53 -4.81 -1.40 -14.78
N LEU A 54 -4.30 -2.30 -15.62
CA LEU A 54 -3.78 -3.59 -15.18
C LEU A 54 -2.60 -3.41 -14.24
N LYS A 55 -1.64 -2.56 -14.59
CA LYS A 55 -0.48 -2.29 -13.73
C LYS A 55 -0.88 -1.67 -12.38
N SER A 56 -1.76 -0.67 -12.40
CA SER A 56 -2.16 0.05 -11.17
C SER A 56 -3.15 -0.73 -10.31
N ASN A 57 -4.27 -1.17 -10.89
CA ASN A 57 -5.37 -1.73 -10.12
C ASN A 57 -5.18 -3.23 -9.86
N THR A 58 -4.69 -3.98 -10.85
CA THR A 58 -4.57 -5.44 -10.74
C THR A 58 -3.21 -5.85 -10.17
N GLU A 59 -2.12 -5.47 -10.81
CA GLU A 59 -0.77 -5.78 -10.31
C GLU A 59 -0.48 -5.03 -9.00
N GLY A 60 -0.93 -3.79 -8.85
CA GLY A 60 -0.80 -3.05 -7.59
C GLY A 60 -1.50 -3.74 -6.41
N THR A 61 -2.72 -4.26 -6.60
CA THR A 61 -3.40 -5.07 -5.57
C THR A 61 -2.58 -6.32 -5.24
N LYS A 62 -2.06 -7.02 -6.26
CA LYS A 62 -1.22 -8.20 -6.07
C LYS A 62 0.05 -7.87 -5.27
N ASN A 63 0.74 -6.79 -5.60
CA ASN A 63 1.95 -6.36 -4.90
C ASN A 63 1.66 -6.06 -3.42
N LEU A 64 0.53 -5.40 -3.13
CA LEU A 64 0.09 -5.14 -1.76
C LEU A 64 -0.23 -6.42 -0.99
N ILE A 65 -0.89 -7.39 -1.62
CA ILE A 65 -1.15 -8.70 -1.01
C ILE A 65 0.15 -9.43 -0.71
N GLU A 66 1.10 -9.49 -1.65
CA GLU A 66 2.39 -10.15 -1.43
C GLU A 66 3.18 -9.47 -0.31
N TRP A 67 3.28 -8.14 -0.31
CA TRP A 67 3.91 -7.40 0.77
C TRP A 67 3.22 -7.62 2.12
N SER A 68 1.88 -7.68 2.13
CA SER A 68 1.10 -7.88 3.35
C SER A 68 1.37 -9.25 3.99
N LYS A 69 1.75 -10.28 3.23
CA LYS A 69 2.12 -11.59 3.78
C LYS A 69 3.37 -11.55 4.65
N GLU A 70 4.19 -10.52 4.49
CA GLU A 70 5.42 -10.32 5.26
C GLU A 70 5.18 -9.53 6.57
N LEU A 71 3.94 -9.11 6.83
CA LEU A 71 3.55 -8.40 8.06
C LEU A 71 3.38 -9.37 9.23
N GLU A 72 4.10 -9.13 10.32
CA GLU A 72 4.15 -10.02 11.49
C GLU A 72 2.84 -10.07 12.27
N LYS A 73 2.01 -9.02 12.17
CA LYS A 73 0.80 -8.83 12.98
C LYS A 73 -0.48 -8.76 12.14
N LEU A 74 -0.45 -9.17 10.88
CA LEU A 74 -1.60 -9.07 9.99
C LEU A 74 -2.81 -9.84 10.53
N LYS A 75 -3.93 -9.14 10.67
CA LYS A 75 -5.23 -9.68 11.08
C LYS A 75 -6.27 -9.59 9.96
N ALA A 76 -6.15 -8.60 9.08
CA ALA A 76 -7.08 -8.39 7.97
C ALA A 76 -6.47 -7.59 6.83
N PHE A 77 -6.86 -7.95 5.61
CA PHE A 77 -6.68 -7.15 4.40
C PHE A 77 -8.09 -6.87 3.86
N VAL A 78 -8.43 -5.60 3.67
CA VAL A 78 -9.75 -5.11 3.25
C VAL A 78 -9.64 -4.34 1.95
#